data_AF-A0A0A6P3Z1-F1
#
_entry.id   AF-A0A0A6P3Z1-F1
#
_cell.length_a   1.000
_cell.length_b   1.000
_cell.length_c   1.000
_cell.angle_alpha   90.00
_cell.angle_beta   90.00
_cell.angle_gamma   90.00
#
_symmetry.space_group_name_H-M   'P 1'
#
loop_
_entity.id
_entity.type
_entity.pdbx_description
1 polymer ?
#
loop_
_entity_poly.entity_id
_entity_poly.type
_entity_poly.pdbx_seq_one_letter_code
_entity_poly.pdbx_strand_id
1 'polypeptide(L)'
;MNLEMTADQVAQLGKIWGNAFLSSLSVEELLEHYDRQKILSQLKPQERLAGLKPQDILTQLKPQERLAGLKPQELDELQEYLKKREQKKEN
;
A
#
# COMPACT_ATOMS: atom_id res chain seq x y z
N MET A 1 28.48 39.06 11.84
CA MET A 1 27.37 39.60 11.02
C MET A 1 26.08 39.08 11.62
N ASN A 2 25.17 39.95 12.06
CA ASN A 2 23.83 39.54 12.47
C ASN A 2 22.95 39.53 11.24
N LEU A 3 22.51 38.33 10.83
CA LEU A 3 21.51 38.18 9.77
C LEU A 3 20.16 38.42 10.42
N GLU A 4 19.58 39.60 10.19
CA GLU A 4 18.18 39.84 10.52
C GLU A 4 17.33 39.04 9.54
N MET A 5 16.74 37.95 10.04
CA MET A 5 15.80 37.14 9.27
C MET A 5 14.41 37.28 9.85
N THR A 6 13.41 37.37 8.97
CA THR A 6 12.01 37.29 9.40
C THR A 6 11.65 35.86 9.79
N ALA A 7 10.62 35.69 10.61
CA ALA A 7 10.11 34.36 10.98
C ALA A 7 9.81 33.49 9.75
N ASP A 8 9.27 34.09 8.69
CA ASP A 8 8.97 33.40 7.43
C ASP A 8 10.25 32.93 6.72
N GLN A 9 11.31 33.74 6.72
CA GLN A 9 12.59 33.36 6.12
C GLN A 9 13.25 32.21 6.90
N VAL A 10 13.16 32.23 8.24
CA VAL A 10 13.64 31.11 9.08
C VAL A 10 12.83 29.83 8.78
N ALA A 11 11.51 29.94 8.64
CA ALA A 11 10.66 28.79 8.30
C ALA A 11 10.97 28.23 6.91
N GLN A 12 11.25 29.08 5.92
CA GLN A 12 11.66 28.66 4.58
C GLN A 12 13.01 27.94 4.60
N LEU A 13 13.99 28.47 5.32
CA LEU A 13 15.27 27.79 5.51
C LEU A 13 15.09 26.43 6.19
N GLY A 14 14.25 26.36 7.23
CA GLY A 14 13.91 25.10 7.89
C GLY A 14 13.31 24.06 6.94
N LYS A 15 12.42 24.47 6.02
CA LYS A 15 11.88 23.57 4.99
C LYS A 15 12.95 23.10 4.01
N ILE A 16 13.82 24.01 3.54
CA ILE A 16 14.90 23.68 2.60
C ILE A 16 15.84 22.65 3.22
N TRP A 17 16.29 22.91 4.44
CA TRP A 17 17.24 22.05 5.15
C TRP A 17 16.59 20.73 5.57
N GLY A 18 15.33 20.78 6.03
CA GLY A 18 14.54 19.60 6.35
C GLY A 18 14.36 18.67 5.14
N ASN A 19 14.00 19.23 3.98
CA ASN A 19 13.85 18.44 2.75
C ASN A 19 15.19 17.84 2.30
N ALA A 20 16.28 18.61 2.39
CA ALA A 20 17.62 18.12 2.05
C ALA A 20 18.03 16.97 2.98
N PHE A 21 17.78 17.10 4.28
CA PHE A 21 18.07 16.06 5.28
C PHE A 21 17.23 14.80 5.02
N LEU A 22 15.91 14.92 4.89
CA LEU A 22 15.02 13.78 4.65
C LEU A 22 15.36 13.06 3.33
N SER A 23 15.81 13.77 2.31
CA SER A 23 16.22 13.18 1.03
C SER A 23 17.56 12.43 1.10
N SER A 24 18.35 12.66 2.17
CA SER A 24 19.62 11.97 2.38
C SER A 24 19.48 10.66 3.16
N LEU A 25 18.33 10.45 3.82
CA LEU A 25 18.06 9.26 4.63
C LEU A 25 17.54 8.11 3.77
N SER A 26 17.83 6.88 4.21
CA SER A 26 17.17 5.68 3.69
C SER A 26 15.70 5.61 4.13
N VAL A 27 14.92 4.79 3.43
CA VAL A 27 13.50 4.57 3.79
C VAL A 27 13.39 3.92 5.16
N GLU A 28 14.31 3.01 5.48
CA GLU A 28 14.37 2.34 6.77
C GLU A 28 14.56 3.32 7.92
N GLU A 29 15.53 4.24 7.80
CA GLU A 29 15.82 5.28 8.81
C GLU A 29 14.65 6.24 8.98
N LEU A 30 14.02 6.63 7.87
CA LEU A 30 12.80 7.45 7.91
C LEU A 30 11.69 6.75 8.69
N LEU A 31 11.42 5.48 8.37
CA LEU A 31 10.33 4.71 8.98
C LEU A 31 10.60 4.27 10.42
N GLU A 32 11.84 4.35 10.91
CA GLU A 32 12.16 4.11 12.33
C GLU A 32 11.51 5.15 13.24
N HIS A 33 11.37 6.38 12.74
CA HIS A 33 10.91 7.53 13.54
C HIS A 33 9.40 7.79 13.40
N TYR A 34 8.72 7.07 12.50
CA TYR A 34 7.30 7.21 12.25
C TYR A 34 6.55 5.91 12.50
N ASP A 35 5.36 6.03 13.09
CA ASP A 35 4.43 4.91 13.18
C ASP A 35 3.94 4.51 11.78
N ARG A 36 4.32 3.30 11.36
CA ARG A 36 3.95 2.73 10.06
C ARG A 36 2.43 2.61 9.89
N GLN A 37 1.68 2.29 10.95
CA GLN A 37 0.22 2.24 10.88
C GLN A 37 -0.38 3.61 10.63
N LYS A 38 0.20 4.65 11.25
CA LYS A 38 -0.23 6.03 11.01
C LYS A 38 0.04 6.46 9.58
N ILE A 39 1.20 6.13 9.00
CA ILE A 39 1.50 6.40 7.59
C ILE A 39 0.50 5.67 6.69
N LEU A 40 0.32 4.36 6.87
CA LEU A 40 -0.59 3.56 6.07
C LEU A 40 -2.04 4.04 6.18
N SER A 41 -2.46 4.57 7.33
CA SER A 41 -3.81 5.12 7.53
C SER A 41 -4.14 6.30 6.61
N GLN A 42 -3.13 7.05 6.16
CA GLN A 42 -3.30 8.18 5.24
C GLN A 42 -3.47 7.73 3.78
N LEU A 43 -3.11 6.49 3.45
CA LEU A 43 -3.22 5.92 2.12
C LEU A 43 -4.59 5.26 1.93
N LYS A 44 -5.17 5.40 0.74
CA LYS A 44 -6.35 4.62 0.34
C LYS A 44 -5.99 3.13 0.24
N PRO A 45 -6.93 2.20 0.45
CA PRO A 45 -6.65 0.77 0.38
C PRO A 45 -5.96 0.33 -0.92
N GLN A 46 -6.35 0.90 -2.07
CA GLN A 46 -5.73 0.58 -3.36
C GLN A 46 -4.25 0.99 -3.43
N GLU A 47 -3.89 2.13 -2.84
CA GLU A 47 -2.51 2.63 -2.81
C GLU A 47 -1.62 1.75 -1.92
N ARG A 48 -2.18 1.20 -0.84
CA ARG A 48 -1.45 0.27 0.05
C ARG A 48 -1.13 -1.06 -0.62
N LEU A 49 -1.98 -1.50 -1.54
CA LEU A 49 -1.81 -2.76 -2.26
C LEU A 49 -1.08 -2.58 -3.61
N ALA A 50 -0.76 -1.35 -3.99
CA ALA A 50 -0.07 -1.05 -5.24
C ALA A 50 1.31 -1.72 -5.26
N GLY A 51 1.64 -2.38 -6.37
CA GLY A 51 2.90 -3.11 -6.54
C GLY A 51 2.92 -4.53 -5.99
N LEU A 52 1.90 -4.96 -5.23
CA LEU A 52 1.75 -6.35 -4.81
C LEU A 52 1.08 -7.19 -5.91
N LYS A 53 1.52 -8.43 -6.11
CA LYS A 53 0.80 -9.35 -6.99
C LYS A 53 -0.48 -9.81 -6.27
N PRO A 54 -1.60 -10.02 -7.00
CA PRO A 54 -2.83 -10.52 -6.40
C PRO A 54 -2.63 -11.79 -5.56
N GLN A 55 -1.75 -12.69 -6.00
CA GLN A 55 -1.47 -13.93 -5.28
C GLN A 55 -0.84 -13.68 -3.90
N ASP A 56 0.05 -12.69 -3.76
CA ASP A 56 0.72 -12.36 -2.48
C ASP A 56 -0.27 -11.78 -1.46
N ILE A 57 -1.32 -11.11 -1.94
CA ILE A 57 -2.42 -10.60 -1.11
C ILE A 57 -3.34 -11.75 -0.69
N LEU A 58 -3.77 -12.55 -1.67
CA LEU A 58 -4.77 -13.61 -1.45
C LEU A 58 -4.23 -14.77 -0.58
N THR A 59 -2.93 -15.04 -0.56
CA THR A 59 -2.34 -16.12 0.27
C THR A 59 -2.56 -15.92 1.76
N GLN A 60 -2.71 -14.68 2.22
CA GLN A 60 -3.00 -14.36 3.63
C GLN A 60 -4.48 -14.56 3.98
N LEU A 61 -5.36 -14.65 2.98
CA LEU A 61 -6.79 -14.84 3.16
C LEU A 61 -7.18 -16.32 3.07
N LYS A 62 -8.13 -16.76 3.90
CA LYS A 62 -8.77 -18.08 3.77
C LYS A 62 -9.58 -18.13 2.47
N PRO A 63 -9.75 -19.32 1.86
CA PRO A 63 -10.47 -19.45 0.58
C PRO A 63 -11.85 -18.77 0.56
N GLN A 64 -12.62 -18.85 1.64
CA GLN A 64 -13.95 -18.22 1.74
C GLN A 64 -13.87 -16.68 1.74
N GLU A 65 -12.86 -16.11 2.41
CA GLU A 65 -12.66 -14.66 2.49
C GLU A 65 -12.28 -14.07 1.11
N ARG A 66 -11.62 -14.85 0.26
CA ARG A 66 -11.28 -14.45 -1.12
C ARG A 66 -12.52 -14.32 -2.02
N LEU A 67 -13.60 -15.00 -1.67
CA LEU A 67 -14.88 -14.96 -2.39
C LEU A 67 -15.86 -13.95 -1.76
N ALA A 68 -15.49 -13.33 -0.63
CA ALA A 68 -16.34 -12.35 0.02
C ALA A 68 -16.48 -11.11 -0.88
N GLY A 69 -17.73 -10.64 -1.04
CA GLY A 69 -18.04 -9.48 -1.87
C GLY A 69 -18.37 -9.81 -3.33
N LEU A 70 -18.23 -11.07 -3.77
CA LEU A 70 -18.74 -11.50 -5.08
C LEU A 70 -20.28 -11.54 -5.08
N LYS A 71 -20.87 -11.14 -6.20
CA LYS A 71 -22.30 -11.27 -6.46
C LYS A 71 -22.65 -12.72 -6.82
N PRO A 72 -23.92 -13.14 -6.68
CA PRO A 72 -24.36 -14.48 -7.05
C PRO A 72 -23.95 -14.91 -8.48
N GLN A 73 -24.07 -14.01 -9.45
CA GLN A 73 -23.67 -14.28 -10.84
C GLN A 73 -22.17 -14.60 -10.99
N GLU A 74 -21.30 -13.88 -10.25
CA GLU A 74 -19.85 -14.11 -10.28
C GLU A 74 -19.49 -15.44 -9.62
N LEU A 75 -20.27 -15.89 -8.63
CA LEU A 75 -20.11 -17.20 -8.01
C LEU A 75 -20.54 -18.33 -8.97
N ASP A 76 -21.60 -18.14 -9.75
CA ASP A 76 -22.04 -19.10 -10.76
C ASP A 76 -20.98 -19.27 -11.86
N GLU A 77 -20.40 -18.17 -12.36
CA GLU A 77 -19.30 -18.19 -13.33
C GLU A 77 -18.07 -18.94 -12.79
N LEU A 78 -17.73 -18.71 -11.52
CA LEU A 78 -16.62 -19.43 -10.86
C LEU A 78 -16.91 -20.93 -10.76
N GLN A 79 -18.15 -21.31 -10.44
CA GLN A 79 -18.56 -22.71 -10.39
C GLN A 79 -18.44 -23.38 -11.77
N GLU A 80 -18.84 -22.71 -12.84
CA GLU A 80 -18.65 -23.23 -14.21
C GLU A 80 -17.16 -23.39 -14.57
N TYR A 81 -16.34 -22.40 -14.21
CA TYR A 81 -14.90 -22.47 -14.41
C TYR A 81 -14.26 -23.68 -13.72
N LEU A 82 -14.68 -23.96 -12.47
CA LEU A 82 -14.19 -25.12 -11.72
C LEU A 82 -14.61 -26.45 -12.36
N LYS A 83 -15.87 -26.60 -12.78
CA LYS A 83 -16.34 -27.79 -13.50
C LYS A 83 -15.52 -28.06 -14.77
N LYS A 84 -15.22 -27.01 -15.55
CA LYS A 84 -14.37 -27.11 -16.76
C LYS A 84 -12.94 -27.55 -16.41
N ARG A 85 -12.40 -27.14 -15.25
CA ARG A 85 -11.08 -27.57 -14.80
C ARG A 85 -11.06 -29.03 -14.35
N GLU A 86 -12.13 -29.53 -13.75
CA GLU A 86 -12.24 -30.93 -13.35
C GLU A 86 -12.30 -31.85 -14.58
N GLN A 87 -13.15 -31.53 -15.55
CA GLN A 87 -13.24 -32.29 -16.82
C GLN A 87 -11.91 -32.34 -17.59
N LYS A 88 -11.12 -31.27 -17.53
CA LYS A 88 -9.77 -31.22 -18.13
C LYS A 88 -8.71 -32.04 -17.38
N LYS A 89 -8.96 -32.41 -16.12
CA LYS A 89 -8.05 -33.29 -15.36
C LYS A 89 -8.37 -34.76 -15.57
N GLU A 90 -9.59 -35.09 -15.99
CA GLU A 90 -10.06 -36.46 -16.21
C GLU A 90 -9.80 -36.97 -17.64
N ASN A 91 -9.52 -36.06 -18.59
CA ASN A 91 -9.02 -36.36 -19.94
C ASN A 91 -7.48 -36.28 -20.00
#